data_AF-D6CSH2-F1
#
_entry.id   AF-D6CSH2-F1
#
_cell.length_a   1.000
_cell.length_b   1.000
_cell.length_c   1.000
_cell.angle_alpha   90.00
_cell.angle_beta   90.00
_cell.angle_gamma   90.00
#
_symmetry.space_group_name_H-M   'P 1'
#
loop_
_entity.id
_entity.type
_entity.pdbx_description
1 polymer ?
#
loop_
_entity_poly.entity_id
_entity_poly.type
_entity_poly.pdbx_seq_one_letter_code
_entity_poly.pdbx_strand_id
1 'polypeptide(L)'
;MLTIQSKHLASLFAAFVLALSTAQAATPDQASSLLDAGHLTQADHVIAQVLADQPHSAQAHYLDARLLAAEGKWPLAEQELELARRLDPTLSFGPPEQVQALANEVLKHQWKNPSGFAGYGQAALAALFVLISGYLVFGVMRHRRQPPKV
;
A
#
# COMPACT_ATOMS: atom_id res chain seq x y z
N MET A 1 -26.69 28.99 60.33
CA MET A 1 -27.25 27.93 59.47
C MET A 1 -26.90 28.21 58.02
N LEU A 2 -26.07 27.37 57.38
CA LEU A 2 -26.14 27.07 55.95
C LEU A 2 -25.26 25.84 55.68
N THR A 3 -25.85 24.65 55.68
CA THR A 3 -25.20 23.37 55.42
C THR A 3 -25.04 23.19 53.91
N ILE A 4 -23.81 23.30 53.42
CA ILE A 4 -23.44 23.05 52.02
C ILE A 4 -23.56 21.54 51.76
N GLN A 5 -24.53 21.15 50.93
CA GLN A 5 -24.82 19.76 50.58
C GLN A 5 -23.69 19.17 49.70
N SER A 6 -23.03 18.14 50.22
CA SER A 6 -21.92 17.38 49.62
C SER A 6 -22.28 16.50 48.40
N LYS A 7 -23.46 16.70 47.80
CA LYS A 7 -24.04 15.77 46.81
C LYS A 7 -23.69 16.08 45.35
N HIS A 8 -23.09 17.24 45.07
CA HIS A 8 -22.83 17.67 43.69
C HIS A 8 -21.40 17.39 43.20
N LEU A 9 -20.48 16.98 44.07
CA LEU A 9 -19.13 16.58 43.66
C LEU A 9 -19.10 15.24 42.91
N ALA A 10 -20.09 14.37 43.13
CA ALA A 10 -20.12 13.04 42.50
C ALA A 10 -20.62 13.05 41.04
N SER A 11 -21.36 14.06 40.62
CA SER A 11 -22.02 14.03 39.30
C SER A 11 -21.22 14.67 38.16
N LEU A 12 -20.12 15.36 38.44
CA LEU A 12 -19.26 15.97 37.41
C LEU A 12 -18.20 15.01 36.84
N PHE A 13 -17.99 13.86 37.47
CA PHE A 13 -16.97 12.90 37.03
C PHE A 13 -17.46 11.94 35.92
N ALA A 14 -18.78 11.82 35.71
CA ALA A 14 -19.35 10.82 34.81
C ALA A 14 -19.31 11.19 33.32
N ALA A 15 -18.96 12.42 32.94
CA ALA A 15 -18.98 12.87 31.54
C ALA A 15 -17.61 12.85 30.85
N PHE A 16 -16.51 12.61 31.57
CA PHE A 16 -15.16 12.73 30.99
C PHE A 16 -14.56 11.39 30.50
N VAL A 17 -15.21 10.25 30.77
CA VAL A 17 -14.63 8.92 30.48
C VAL A 17 -14.97 8.39 29.07
N LEU A 18 -15.88 9.04 28.32
CA LEU A 18 -16.37 8.52 27.04
C LEU A 18 -15.63 9.01 25.79
N ALA A 19 -14.52 9.74 25.93
CA ALA A 19 -13.76 10.29 24.79
C ALA A 19 -12.41 9.59 24.51
N LEU A 20 -12.18 8.38 25.05
CA LEU A 20 -11.12 7.51 24.54
C LEU A 20 -11.64 6.82 23.26
N SER A 21 -11.70 7.57 22.16
CA SER A 21 -11.63 6.95 20.84
C SER A 21 -10.26 6.29 20.75
N THR A 22 -10.19 4.99 21.04
CA THR A 22 -9.05 4.18 20.65
C THR A 22 -8.95 4.32 19.14
N ALA A 23 -7.96 5.07 18.66
CA ALA A 23 -7.54 4.98 17.27
C ALA A 23 -7.19 3.50 17.06
N GLN A 24 -8.12 2.77 16.46
CA GLN A 24 -7.93 1.36 16.21
C GLN A 24 -6.77 1.29 15.23
N ALA A 25 -5.62 0.80 15.69
CA ALA A 25 -4.48 0.60 14.81
C ALA A 25 -4.96 -0.24 13.62
N ALA A 26 -4.58 0.17 12.41
CA ALA A 26 -4.85 -0.60 11.21
C ALA A 26 -4.18 -1.96 11.39
N THR A 27 -4.99 -3.03 11.42
CA THR A 27 -4.45 -4.39 11.53
C THR A 27 -4.59 -5.12 10.20
N PRO A 28 -3.66 -6.04 9.89
CA PRO A 28 -3.80 -6.91 8.73
C PRO A 28 -5.11 -7.71 8.78
N ASP A 29 -5.61 -8.06 9.96
CA ASP A 29 -6.90 -8.73 10.13
C ASP A 29 -8.11 -7.86 9.75
N GLN A 30 -8.04 -6.55 9.98
CA GLN A 30 -9.08 -5.64 9.50
C GLN A 30 -9.07 -5.57 7.98
N ALA A 31 -7.89 -5.44 7.37
CA ALA A 31 -7.74 -5.45 5.92
C ALA A 31 -8.27 -6.75 5.29
N SER A 32 -7.95 -7.91 5.88
CA SER A 32 -8.45 -9.21 5.39
C SER A 32 -9.98 -9.28 5.46
N SER A 33 -10.58 -8.84 6.58
CA SER A 33 -12.04 -8.81 6.72
C SER A 33 -12.72 -7.89 5.70
N LEU A 34 -12.10 -6.75 5.38
CA LEU A 34 -12.60 -5.81 4.38
C LEU A 34 -12.50 -6.39 2.97
N LEU A 35 -11.42 -7.13 2.66
CA LEU A 35 -11.29 -7.85 1.40
C LEU A 35 -12.34 -8.94 1.26
N ASP A 36 -12.57 -9.73 2.31
CA ASP A 36 -13.59 -10.79 2.32
C ASP A 36 -15.02 -10.21 2.19
N ALA A 37 -15.25 -9.02 2.74
CA ALA A 37 -16.50 -8.27 2.58
C ALA A 37 -16.63 -7.54 1.23
N GLY A 38 -15.58 -7.50 0.40
CA GLY A 38 -15.56 -6.79 -0.88
C GLY A 38 -15.42 -5.26 -0.76
N HIS A 39 -15.08 -4.74 0.41
CA HIS A 39 -14.85 -3.31 0.66
C HIS A 39 -13.44 -2.88 0.20
N LEU A 40 -13.15 -3.04 -1.10
CA LEU A 40 -11.80 -2.87 -1.66
C LEU A 40 -11.17 -1.51 -1.37
N THR A 41 -11.93 -0.41 -1.47
CA THR A 41 -11.41 0.95 -1.18
C THR A 41 -11.02 1.13 0.29
N GLN A 42 -11.77 0.53 1.21
CA GLN A 42 -11.44 0.60 2.64
C GLN A 42 -10.26 -0.31 2.95
N ALA A 43 -10.23 -1.50 2.33
CA ALA A 43 -9.11 -2.42 2.44
C ALA A 43 -7.80 -1.76 1.98
N ASP A 44 -7.81 -1.05 0.84
CA ASP A 44 -6.66 -0.27 0.34
C ASP A 44 -6.12 0.71 1.39
N HIS A 45 -6.99 1.53 1.97
CA HIS A 45 -6.58 2.47 3.01
C HIS A 45 -5.98 1.78 4.24
N VAL A 46 -6.57 0.67 4.70
CA VAL A 46 -6.06 -0.08 5.85
C VAL A 46 -4.73 -0.76 5.50
N ILE A 47 -4.60 -1.37 4.33
CA ILE A 47 -3.36 -2.01 3.85
C ILE A 47 -2.25 -0.98 3.74
N ALA A 48 -2.52 0.20 3.19
CA ALA A 48 -1.55 1.29 3.09
C ALA A 48 -1.05 1.75 4.46
N GLN A 49 -1.94 1.81 5.46
CA GLN A 49 -1.55 2.12 6.85
C GLN A 49 -0.68 1.00 7.45
N VAL A 50 -1.06 -0.27 7.24
CA VAL A 50 -0.25 -1.42 7.71
C VAL A 50 1.14 -1.42 7.05
N LEU A 51 1.24 -1.11 5.75
CA LEU A 51 2.51 -0.98 5.04
C LEU A 51 3.34 0.22 5.52
N ALA A 52 2.69 1.33 5.88
CA ALA A 52 3.39 2.49 6.45
C ALA A 52 4.02 2.15 7.81
N ASP A 53 3.31 1.40 8.64
CA ASP A 53 3.78 0.97 9.95
C ASP A 53 4.82 -0.17 9.84
N GLN A 54 4.63 -1.08 8.88
CA GLN A 54 5.44 -2.28 8.69
C GLN A 54 5.78 -2.50 7.20
N PRO A 55 6.74 -1.74 6.63
CA PRO A 55 7.02 -1.72 5.20
C PRO A 55 7.68 -3.00 4.65
N HIS A 56 8.09 -3.92 5.53
CA HIS A 56 8.70 -5.20 5.15
C HIS A 56 7.86 -6.40 5.64
N SER A 57 6.57 -6.17 5.93
CA SER A 57 5.67 -7.25 6.35
C SER A 57 5.20 -8.08 5.16
N ALA A 58 5.59 -9.36 5.13
CA ALA A 58 5.13 -10.31 4.11
C ALA A 58 3.59 -10.40 4.06
N GLN A 59 2.92 -10.29 5.22
CA GLN A 59 1.46 -10.31 5.29
C GLN A 59 0.82 -9.08 4.67
N ALA A 60 1.41 -7.90 4.83
CA ALA A 60 0.88 -6.68 4.22
C ALA A 60 0.98 -6.74 2.70
N HIS A 61 2.14 -7.17 2.17
CA HIS A 61 2.33 -7.40 0.72
C HIS A 61 1.38 -8.49 0.17
N TYR A 62 1.12 -9.55 0.95
CA TYR A 62 0.14 -10.56 0.55
C TYR A 62 -1.30 -10.01 0.48
N LEU A 63 -1.70 -9.17 1.44
CA LEU A 63 -3.02 -8.54 1.42
C LEU A 63 -3.15 -7.54 0.26
N ASP A 64 -2.09 -6.81 -0.05
CA ASP A 64 -2.05 -5.95 -1.24
C ASP A 64 -2.17 -6.75 -2.54
N ALA A 65 -1.48 -7.90 -2.65
CA ALA A 65 -1.65 -8.82 -3.76
C ALA A 65 -3.09 -9.31 -3.92
N ARG A 66 -3.78 -9.63 -2.81
CA ARG A 66 -5.21 -10.01 -2.82
C ARG A 66 -6.10 -8.86 -3.26
N LEU A 67 -5.85 -7.64 -2.77
CA LEU A 67 -6.57 -6.44 -3.19
C LEU A 67 -6.44 -6.22 -4.70
N LEU A 68 -5.21 -6.22 -5.20
CA LEU A 68 -4.89 -6.02 -6.62
C LEU A 68 -5.52 -7.10 -7.50
N ALA A 69 -5.55 -8.35 -7.04
CA ALA A 69 -6.24 -9.44 -7.72
C ALA A 69 -7.77 -9.21 -7.76
N ALA A 70 -8.37 -8.78 -6.66
CA ALA A 70 -9.80 -8.43 -6.61
C ALA A 70 -10.15 -7.25 -7.54
N GLU A 71 -9.21 -6.32 -7.76
CA GLU A 71 -9.34 -5.23 -8.73
C GLU A 71 -9.03 -5.65 -10.18
N GLY A 72 -8.59 -6.88 -10.41
CA GLY A 72 -8.21 -7.39 -11.73
C GLY A 72 -6.84 -6.90 -12.23
N LYS A 73 -6.02 -6.30 -11.35
CA LYS A 73 -4.66 -5.82 -11.63
C LYS A 73 -3.64 -6.96 -11.51
N TRP A 74 -3.84 -8.03 -12.28
CA TRP A 74 -3.07 -9.27 -12.20
C TRP A 74 -1.53 -9.11 -12.25
N PRO A 75 -0.94 -8.27 -13.12
CA PRO A 75 0.51 -8.11 -13.17
C PRO A 75 1.11 -7.47 -11.91
N LEU A 76 0.34 -6.62 -11.21
CA LEU A 76 0.77 -6.02 -9.95
C LEU A 76 0.57 -7.01 -8.80
N ALA A 77 -0.55 -7.73 -8.80
CA ALA A 77 -0.81 -8.80 -7.83
C ALA A 77 0.30 -9.87 -7.83
N GLU A 78 0.81 -10.22 -9.00
CA GLU A 78 1.96 -11.13 -9.13
C GLU A 78 3.22 -10.59 -8.45
N GLN A 79 3.56 -9.33 -8.68
CA GLN A 79 4.75 -8.70 -8.12
C GLN A 79 4.67 -8.66 -6.59
N GLU A 80 3.54 -8.23 -6.03
CA GLU A 80 3.34 -8.18 -4.58
C GLU A 80 3.34 -9.58 -3.95
N LEU A 81 2.75 -10.57 -4.63
CA LEU A 81 2.78 -11.97 -4.17
C LEU A 81 4.19 -12.56 -4.20
N GLU A 82 5.02 -12.20 -5.19
CA GLU A 82 6.43 -12.55 -5.19
C GLU A 82 7.20 -11.88 -4.05
N LEU A 83 6.96 -10.59 -3.80
CA LEU A 83 7.61 -9.88 -2.70
C LEU A 83 7.25 -10.50 -1.34
N ALA A 84 5.97 -10.80 -1.11
CA ALA A 84 5.51 -11.50 0.09
C ALA A 84 6.24 -12.84 0.29
N ARG A 85 6.39 -13.64 -0.77
CA ARG A 85 7.12 -14.92 -0.72
C ARG A 85 8.62 -14.76 -0.49
N ARG A 86 9.23 -13.67 -0.98
CA ARG A 86 10.66 -13.38 -0.74
C ARG A 86 10.91 -12.94 0.70
N LEU A 87 10.00 -12.15 1.27
CA LEU A 87 10.06 -11.67 2.65
C LEU A 87 9.82 -12.81 3.64
N ASP A 88 8.84 -13.68 3.37
CA ASP A 88 8.58 -14.87 4.16
C ASP A 88 8.42 -16.12 3.27
N PRO A 89 9.52 -16.86 3.04
CA PRO A 89 9.50 -18.12 2.31
C PRO A 89 8.74 -19.24 3.04
N THR A 90 8.46 -19.09 4.34
CA THR A 90 7.70 -20.09 5.12
C THR A 90 6.19 -20.00 4.87
N LEU A 91 5.73 -18.95 4.17
CA LEU A 91 4.32 -18.68 3.86
C LEU A 91 3.44 -18.57 5.11
N SER A 92 3.97 -18.05 6.21
CA SER A 92 3.28 -17.95 7.50
C SER A 92 2.30 -16.76 7.57
N PHE A 93 2.20 -15.97 6.50
CA PHE A 93 1.36 -14.78 6.43
C PHE A 93 -0.14 -15.05 6.21
N GLY A 94 -0.53 -16.28 5.86
CA GLY A 94 -1.93 -16.65 5.67
C GLY A 94 -2.10 -18.15 5.50
N PRO A 95 -3.35 -18.63 5.47
CA PRO A 95 -3.62 -20.05 5.25
C PRO A 95 -3.02 -20.51 3.92
N PRO A 96 -2.24 -21.61 3.88
CA PRO A 96 -1.51 -22.02 2.69
C PRO A 96 -2.43 -22.29 1.50
N GLU A 97 -3.66 -22.75 1.77
CA GLU A 97 -4.71 -22.94 0.76
C GLU A 97 -5.09 -21.63 0.06
N GLN A 98 -5.28 -20.54 0.82
CA GLN A 98 -5.64 -19.23 0.25
C GLN A 98 -4.49 -18.63 -0.55
N VAL A 99 -3.26 -18.80 -0.07
CA VAL A 99 -2.06 -18.32 -0.78
C VAL A 99 -1.90 -19.05 -2.11
N GLN A 100 -2.09 -20.37 -2.12
CA GLN A 100 -2.04 -21.18 -3.34
C GLN A 100 -3.19 -20.86 -4.29
N ALA A 101 -4.40 -20.65 -3.77
CA ALA A 101 -5.55 -20.26 -4.58
C ALA A 101 -5.30 -18.94 -5.33
N LEU A 102 -4.82 -17.91 -4.61
CA LEU A 102 -4.44 -16.64 -5.21
C LEU A 102 -3.33 -16.81 -6.26
N ALA A 103 -2.30 -17.58 -5.94
CA ALA A 103 -1.21 -17.84 -6.89
C ALA A 103 -1.72 -18.49 -8.19
N ASN A 104 -2.59 -19.49 -8.08
CA ASN A 104 -3.20 -20.14 -9.23
C ASN A 104 -4.07 -19.18 -10.05
N GLU A 105 -4.82 -18.30 -9.39
CA GLU A 105 -5.65 -17.30 -10.05
C GLU A 105 -4.81 -16.28 -10.81
N VAL A 106 -3.74 -15.77 -10.20
CA VAL A 106 -2.79 -14.86 -10.84
C VAL A 106 -2.14 -15.51 -12.07
N LEU A 107 -1.65 -16.75 -11.93
CA LEU A 107 -1.03 -17.50 -13.04
C LEU A 107 -2.01 -17.75 -14.20
N LYS A 108 -3.27 -18.08 -13.90
CA LYS A 108 -4.31 -18.29 -14.92
C LYS A 108 -4.55 -17.03 -15.76
N HIS A 109 -4.54 -15.86 -15.12
CA HIS A 109 -4.70 -14.58 -15.81
C HIS A 109 -3.41 -14.11 -16.51
N GLN A 110 -2.25 -14.52 -16.00
CA GLN A 110 -0.96 -14.29 -16.65
C GLN A 110 -0.86 -14.98 -18.01
N TRP A 111 -1.32 -16.23 -18.16
CA TRP A 111 -1.27 -16.93 -19.46
C TRP A 111 -2.03 -16.20 -20.57
N LYS A 112 -3.07 -15.44 -20.21
CA LYS A 112 -3.88 -14.68 -21.16
C LYS A 112 -3.19 -13.39 -21.62
N ASN A 113 -2.21 -12.91 -20.86
CA ASN A 113 -1.40 -11.74 -21.17
C ASN A 113 0.06 -12.17 -21.21
N PRO A 114 0.64 -12.55 -22.36
CA PRO A 114 2.07 -12.78 -22.49
C PRO A 114 2.78 -11.42 -22.32
N SER A 115 2.94 -10.97 -21.08
CA SER A 115 3.71 -9.81 -20.70
C SER A 115 5.19 -10.13 -20.81
N GLY A 116 5.64 -10.47 -22.02
CA GLY A 116 7.02 -10.36 -22.48
C GLY A 116 7.56 -8.91 -22.47
N PHE A 117 6.88 -8.00 -21.78
CA PHE A 117 7.23 -6.59 -21.64
C PHE A 117 7.19 -6.08 -20.18
N ALA A 118 7.01 -6.93 -19.16
CA ALA A 118 7.03 -6.50 -17.76
C ALA A 118 8.43 -6.12 -17.22
N GLY A 119 9.49 -6.22 -18.04
CA GLY A 119 10.80 -5.61 -17.78
C GLY A 119 10.89 -4.12 -18.19
N TYR A 120 9.92 -3.59 -18.93
CA TYR A 120 9.96 -2.21 -19.40
C TYR A 120 9.45 -1.19 -18.37
N GLY A 121 8.83 -1.60 -17.26
CA GLY A 121 8.38 -0.66 -16.22
C GLY A 121 9.54 0.09 -15.55
N GLN A 122 10.64 -0.60 -15.26
CA GLN A 122 11.84 0.03 -14.69
C GLN A 122 12.77 0.59 -15.78
N ALA A 123 12.86 -0.06 -16.95
CA ALA A 123 13.71 0.42 -18.06
C ALA A 123 13.13 1.63 -18.81
N ALA A 124 11.81 1.76 -18.92
CA ALA A 124 11.17 2.92 -19.58
C ALA A 124 11.29 4.18 -18.72
N LEU A 125 11.22 4.05 -17.39
CA LEU A 125 11.52 5.16 -16.47
C LEU A 125 12.99 5.56 -16.56
N ALA A 126 13.92 4.60 -16.65
CA ALA A 126 15.33 4.89 -16.90
C ALA A 126 15.57 5.56 -18.26
N ALA A 127 14.90 5.12 -19.32
CA ALA A 127 15.00 5.72 -20.65
C ALA A 127 14.45 7.16 -20.68
N LEU A 128 13.34 7.43 -20.00
CA LEU A 128 12.82 8.79 -19.80
C LEU A 128 13.81 9.67 -19.03
N PHE A 129 14.44 9.13 -17.97
CA PHE A 129 15.43 9.88 -17.20
C PHE A 129 16.67 10.21 -18.03
N VAL A 130 17.16 9.28 -18.86
CA VAL A 130 18.28 9.52 -19.80
C VAL A 130 17.92 10.53 -20.88
N LEU A 131 16.71 10.48 -21.44
CA LEU A 131 16.26 11.45 -22.45
C LEU A 131 16.08 12.85 -21.86
N ILE A 132 15.47 12.96 -20.67
CA ILE A 132 15.28 14.25 -19.98
C ILE A 132 16.63 14.83 -19.54
N SER A 133 17.52 14.00 -18.96
CA SER A 133 18.87 14.42 -18.57
C SER A 133 19.71 14.84 -19.77
N GLY A 134 19.67 14.07 -20.87
CA GLY A 134 20.35 14.41 -22.12
C GLY A 134 19.85 15.71 -22.75
N TYR A 135 18.54 15.96 -22.72
CA TYR A 135 17.95 17.20 -23.23
C TYR A 135 18.36 18.43 -22.38
N LEU A 136 18.44 18.29 -21.06
CA LEU A 136 18.83 19.37 -20.14
C LEU A 136 20.30 19.76 -20.30
N VAL A 137 21.19 18.77 -20.43
CA VAL A 137 22.63 18.99 -20.65
C VAL A 137 22.89 19.61 -22.03
N PHE A 138 22.19 19.14 -23.07
CA PHE A 138 22.34 19.67 -24.43
C PHE A 138 21.74 21.09 -24.58
N GLY A 139 20.63 21.38 -23.89
CA GLY A 139 20.00 22.70 -23.87
C GLY A 139 20.89 23.77 -23.23
N VAL A 140 21.56 23.46 -22.12
CA VAL A 140 22.44 24.40 -21.41
C VAL A 140 23.73 24.72 -22.20
N MET A 141 24.25 23.78 -22.99
CA MET A 141 25.44 24.00 -23.82
C MET A 141 25.18 24.92 -25.02
N ARG A 142 23.93 24.98 -25.52
CA ARG A 142 23.59 25.80 -26.69
C ARG A 142 23.49 27.29 -26.39
N HIS A 143 23.28 27.69 -25.13
CA HIS A 143 23.05 29.09 -24.76
C HIS A 143 24.35 29.92 -24.63
N ARG A 144 25.53 29.28 -24.52
CA ARG A 144 26.82 29.98 -24.37
C ARG A 144 27.47 30.42 -25.70
N ARG A 145 26.80 30.28 -26.83
CA ARG A 145 27.31 30.63 -28.17
C ARG A 145 26.60 31.82 -28.82
N GLN A 146 26.04 32.73 -28.04
CA GLN A 146 25.62 34.02 -28.59
C GLN A 146 26.79 35.01 -28.47
N PRO A 147 27.48 35.36 -29.57
CA PRO A 147 28.50 36.41 -29.52
C PRO A 147 27.84 37.76 -29.21
N PRO A 148 28.53 38.66 -28.48
CA PRO A 148 28.00 39.97 -28.15
C PRO A 148 27.71 40.76 -29.42
N LYS A 149 26.52 41.36 -29.48
CA LYS A 149 26.20 42.37 -30.50
C LYS A 149 26.96 43.64 -30.14
N VAL A 150 27.79 44.09 -31.08
CA VAL A 150 28.53 45.36 -31.12
C VAL A 150 27.67 46.57 -30.74
#